data_AF-A0A3M2F6A7-F1
#
_entry.id   AF-A0A3M2F6A7-F1
#
_cell.length_a   1.000
_cell.length_b   1.000
_cell.length_c   1.000
_cell.angle_alpha   90.00
_cell.angle_beta   90.00
_cell.angle_gamma   90.00
#
_symmetry.space_group_name_H-M   'P 1'
#
loop_
_entity.id
_entity.type
_entity.pdbx_description
1 polymer ?
#
loop_
_entity_poly.entity_id
_entity_poly.type
_entity_poly.pdbx_seq_one_letter_code
_entity_poly.pdbx_strand_id
1 'polypeptide(L)'
;MNRRQAMTLLGALIGGACLVGPGVVLAREADPRTRLARTLARQSGLGIDHVRRILRHAHYLPSVIDQISRPYEAQPYARYRTLFVHDRLRRQGAAYLQAHAALFAENEQRYGVER
;
A
#
# COMPACT_ATOMS: atom_id res chain seq x y z
N MET A 1 34.85 29.62 -74.65
CA MET A 1 34.75 30.94 -73.97
C MET A 1 34.59 30.67 -72.48
N ASN A 2 35.71 30.46 -71.76
CA ASN A 2 36.33 31.39 -70.78
C ASN A 2 35.32 31.89 -69.71
N ARG A 3 35.56 31.85 -68.40
CA ARG A 3 36.80 31.75 -67.59
C ARG A 3 36.38 31.76 -66.10
N ARG A 4 37.20 31.17 -65.21
CA ARG A 4 37.18 31.23 -63.70
C ARG A 4 36.28 30.16 -63.07
N GLN A 5 36.74 28.99 -62.60
CA GLN A 5 37.87 28.65 -61.72
C GLN A 5 37.95 29.48 -60.43
N ALA A 6 37.43 28.88 -59.35
CA ALA A 6 37.90 28.93 -57.97
C ALA A 6 37.29 27.68 -57.29
N MET A 7 37.87 26.48 -57.37
CA MET A 7 39.08 25.99 -56.70
C MET A 7 39.10 26.26 -55.19
N THR A 8 38.65 25.26 -54.41
CA THR A 8 39.21 24.76 -53.14
C THR A 8 38.42 23.49 -52.75
N LEU A 9 38.85 22.31 -53.19
CA LEU A 9 39.71 21.35 -52.48
C LEU A 9 39.09 20.70 -51.23
N LEU A 10 38.60 19.48 -51.47
CA LEU A 10 38.65 18.24 -50.69
C LEU A 10 39.50 18.27 -49.40
N GLY A 11 38.92 17.82 -48.28
CA GLY A 11 39.64 17.47 -47.06
C GLY A 11 38.76 16.67 -46.10
N ALA A 12 38.95 15.36 -46.08
CA ALA A 12 38.24 14.41 -45.22
C ALA A 12 38.50 14.67 -43.72
N LEU A 13 37.45 14.61 -42.91
CA LEU A 13 37.57 14.21 -41.50
C LEU A 13 36.29 13.48 -41.08
N ILE A 14 36.32 12.17 -41.24
CA ILE A 14 35.44 11.24 -40.53
C ILE A 14 35.90 11.32 -39.07
N GLY A 15 35.24 12.17 -38.28
CA GLY A 15 35.45 12.31 -36.85
C GLY A 15 34.12 12.12 -36.15
N GLY A 16 33.99 11.00 -35.46
CA GLY A 16 32.76 10.58 -34.81
C GLY A 16 32.21 11.60 -33.82
N ALA A 17 30.90 11.79 -33.87
CA ALA A 17 30.10 12.22 -32.74
C ALA A 17 28.81 11.41 -32.79
N CYS A 18 28.80 10.25 -32.13
CA CYS A 18 27.56 9.71 -31.59
C CYS A 18 27.00 10.79 -30.67
N LEU A 19 26.05 11.58 -31.19
CA LEU A 19 25.12 12.36 -30.38
C LEU A 19 24.30 11.35 -29.56
N VAL A 20 24.84 10.93 -28.42
CA VAL A 20 24.05 10.38 -27.33
C VAL A 20 23.18 11.54 -26.87
N GLY A 21 22.00 11.66 -27.47
CA GLY A 21 20.97 12.55 -26.94
C GLY A 21 20.77 12.18 -25.48
N PRO A 22 20.56 13.16 -24.57
CA PRO A 22 20.18 12.85 -23.20
C PRO A 22 18.88 12.07 -23.28
N GLY A 23 18.99 10.75 -23.14
CA GLY A 23 17.84 9.89 -22.95
C GLY A 23 17.20 10.37 -21.68
N VAL A 24 16.12 11.14 -21.80
CA VAL A 24 15.21 11.38 -20.70
C VAL A 24 14.69 10.01 -20.32
N VAL A 25 15.33 9.40 -19.33
CA VAL A 25 14.81 8.22 -18.66
C VAL A 25 13.56 8.73 -17.96
N LEU A 26 12.41 8.56 -18.60
CA LEU A 26 11.12 8.67 -17.93
C LEU A 26 11.20 7.66 -16.78
N ALA A 27 11.35 8.16 -15.55
CA ALA A 27 11.33 7.33 -14.36
C ALA A 27 9.97 6.65 -14.35
N ARG A 28 9.91 5.41 -14.84
CA ARG A 28 8.71 4.59 -14.81
C ARG A 28 8.27 4.57 -13.36
N GLU A 29 7.09 5.10 -13.09
CA GLU A 29 6.56 5.11 -11.74
C GLU A 29 6.63 3.67 -11.23
N ALA A 30 7.36 3.47 -10.13
CA ALA A 30 7.59 2.14 -9.64
C ALA A 30 6.24 1.50 -9.34
N ASP A 31 6.04 0.29 -9.87
CA ASP A 31 4.86 -0.53 -9.62
C ASP A 31 4.45 -0.42 -8.13
N PRO A 32 3.15 -0.20 -7.81
CA PRO A 32 2.71 0.03 -6.43
C PRO A 32 3.23 -1.02 -5.43
N ARG A 33 3.35 -2.29 -5.84
CA ARG A 33 3.92 -3.34 -4.98
C ARG A 33 5.41 -3.15 -4.73
N THR A 34 6.16 -2.73 -5.74
CA THR A 34 7.58 -2.38 -5.61
C THR A 34 7.79 -1.20 -4.67
N ARG A 35 6.96 -0.15 -4.78
CA ARG A 35 6.98 0.99 -3.85
C ARG A 35 6.66 0.55 -2.43
N LEU A 36 5.60 -0.24 -2.24
CA LEU A 36 5.21 -0.79 -0.94
C LEU A 36 6.34 -1.64 -0.34
N ALA A 37 6.96 -2.53 -1.12
CA ALA A 37 8.05 -3.38 -0.66
C ALA A 37 9.23 -2.56 -0.12
N ARG A 38 9.62 -1.48 -0.82
CA ARG A 38 10.70 -0.58 -0.37
C ARG A 38 10.32 0.18 0.90
N THR A 39 9.07 0.61 1.02
CA THR A 39 8.60 1.29 2.24
C THR A 39 8.65 0.35 3.44
N LEU A 40 8.10 -0.87 3.29
CA LEU A 40 8.10 -1.86 4.35
C LEU A 40 9.52 -2.31 4.73
N ALA A 41 10.40 -2.58 3.76
CA ALA A 41 11.79 -2.94 4.05
C ALA A 41 12.51 -1.86 4.86
N ARG A 42 12.32 -0.57 4.50
CA ARG A 42 12.92 0.55 5.25
C ARG A 42 12.34 0.70 6.65
N GLN A 43 11.03 0.57 6.83
CA GLN A 43 10.37 0.80 8.12
C GLN A 43 10.55 -0.36 9.11
N SER A 44 10.66 -1.59 8.61
CA SER A 44 10.76 -2.79 9.44
C SER A 44 12.18 -3.34 9.58
N GLY A 45 13.14 -2.87 8.77
CA GLY A 45 14.48 -3.45 8.69
C GLY A 45 14.54 -4.80 7.96
N LEU A 46 13.43 -5.27 7.39
CA LEU A 46 13.37 -6.53 6.64
C LEU A 46 14.08 -6.43 5.30
N GLY A 47 14.70 -7.53 4.87
CA GLY A 47 15.30 -7.64 3.54
C GLY A 47 14.27 -7.43 2.43
N ILE A 48 14.58 -6.57 1.46
CA ILE A 48 13.64 -6.19 0.38
C ILE A 48 13.14 -7.41 -0.42
N ASP A 49 13.97 -8.41 -0.64
CA ASP A 49 13.59 -9.61 -1.39
C ASP A 49 12.71 -10.56 -0.58
N HIS A 50 12.83 -10.53 0.75
CA HIS A 50 11.90 -11.23 1.64
C HIS A 50 10.51 -10.60 1.57
N VAL A 51 10.42 -9.26 1.67
CA VAL A 51 9.15 -8.54 1.56
C VAL A 51 8.50 -8.76 0.18
N ARG A 52 9.27 -8.64 -0.90
CA ARG A 52 8.78 -8.91 -2.26
C ARG A 52 8.23 -10.33 -2.39
N ARG A 53 8.89 -11.33 -1.79
CA ARG A 53 8.44 -12.73 -1.82
C ARG A 53 7.05 -12.89 -1.20
N ILE A 54 6.83 -12.30 -0.03
CA ILE A 54 5.52 -12.34 0.63
C ILE A 54 4.47 -11.63 -0.24
N LEU A 55 4.77 -10.43 -0.73
CA LEU A 55 3.83 -9.64 -1.53
C LEU A 55 3.47 -10.30 -2.86
N ARG A 56 4.26 -11.24 -3.40
CA ARG A 56 3.88 -12.01 -4.60
C ARG A 56 2.71 -12.95 -4.37
N HIS A 57 2.50 -13.41 -3.13
CA HIS A 57 1.37 -14.28 -2.79
C HIS A 57 0.09 -13.49 -2.49
N ALA A 58 0.18 -12.17 -2.31
CA ALA A 58 -0.96 -11.32 -2.05
C ALA A 58 -1.82 -11.18 -3.32
N HIS A 59 -3.08 -11.59 -3.22
CA HIS A 59 -4.08 -11.45 -4.26
C HIS A 59 -5.12 -10.40 -3.88
N TYR A 60 -5.68 -9.74 -4.89
CA TYR A 60 -6.79 -8.83 -4.70
C TYR A 60 -8.04 -9.64 -4.36
N LEU A 61 -8.77 -9.23 -3.32
CA LEU A 61 -10.02 -9.85 -2.90
C LEU A 61 -11.17 -8.88 -3.20
N PRO A 62 -11.87 -9.04 -4.34
CA PRO A 62 -12.97 -8.14 -4.69
C PRO A 62 -14.05 -8.05 -3.60
N SER A 63 -14.40 -9.19 -2.99
CA SER A 63 -15.38 -9.24 -1.89
C SER A 63 -15.00 -8.37 -0.69
N VAL A 64 -13.70 -8.31 -0.34
CA VAL A 64 -13.22 -7.46 0.74
C VAL A 64 -13.33 -5.99 0.36
N ILE A 65 -12.95 -5.63 -0.87
CA ILE A 65 -13.02 -4.24 -1.33
C ILE A 65 -14.48 -3.76 -1.43
N ASP A 66 -15.39 -4.62 -1.88
CA ASP A 66 -16.81 -4.33 -1.93
C ASP A 66 -17.40 -4.12 -0.52
N GLN A 67 -17.00 -4.93 0.45
CA GLN A 67 -17.45 -4.82 1.84
C GLN A 67 -16.96 -3.52 2.50
N ILE A 68 -15.67 -3.19 2.40
CA ILE A 68 -15.14 -1.95 3.01
C ILE A 68 -15.70 -0.68 2.36
N SER A 69 -16.15 -0.77 1.10
CA SER A 69 -16.73 0.34 0.35
C SER A 69 -18.22 0.58 0.68
N ARG A 70 -18.83 -0.27 1.52
CA ARG A 70 -20.25 -0.19 1.93
C ARG A 70 -20.41 -0.33 3.45
N PRO A 71 -19.89 0.62 4.24
CA PRO A 71 -19.94 0.56 5.70
C PRO A 71 -21.39 0.59 6.19
N TYR A 72 -21.72 -0.33 7.11
CA TYR A 72 -23.05 -0.41 7.70
C TYR A 72 -23.28 0.71 8.75
N GLU A 73 -22.19 1.28 9.25
CA GLU A 73 -22.15 2.40 10.20
C GLU A 73 -22.82 3.66 9.68
N ALA A 74 -22.99 3.79 8.36
CA ALA A 74 -23.71 4.90 7.74
C ALA A 74 -25.24 4.80 7.86
N GLN A 75 -25.80 3.69 8.38
CA GLN A 75 -27.24 3.52 8.57
C GLN A 75 -27.77 4.38 9.74
N PRO A 76 -29.08 4.74 9.75
CA PRO A 76 -29.69 5.41 10.90
C PRO A 76 -29.47 4.64 12.20
N TYR A 77 -29.19 5.36 13.29
CA TYR A 77 -28.82 4.75 14.57
C TYR A 77 -29.83 3.71 15.08
N ALA A 78 -31.13 3.93 14.87
CA ALA A 78 -32.17 2.96 15.24
C ALA A 78 -31.98 1.58 14.58
N ARG A 79 -31.47 1.53 13.33
CA ARG A 79 -31.12 0.29 12.63
C ARG A 79 -29.76 -0.25 13.05
N TYR A 80 -28.78 0.62 13.24
CA TYR A 80 -27.45 0.22 13.68
C TYR A 80 -27.45 -0.43 15.07
N ARG A 81 -28.19 0.15 16.03
CA ARG A 81 -28.27 -0.30 17.42
C ARG A 81 -28.73 -1.75 17.55
N THR A 82 -29.64 -2.21 16.69
CA THR A 82 -30.19 -3.57 16.77
C THR A 82 -29.19 -4.65 16.42
N LEU A 83 -28.05 -4.31 15.81
CA LEU A 83 -26.95 -5.25 15.57
C LEU A 83 -26.23 -5.67 16.86
N PHE A 84 -26.25 -4.82 17.90
CA PHE A 84 -25.46 -5.01 19.12
C PHE A 84 -26.33 -5.17 20.36
N VAL A 85 -27.44 -4.42 20.43
CA VAL A 85 -28.30 -4.39 21.62
C VAL A 85 -29.52 -5.26 21.39
N HIS A 86 -29.34 -6.55 21.63
CA HIS A 86 -30.41 -7.55 21.57
C HIS A 86 -30.14 -8.70 22.54
N ASP A 87 -31.17 -9.50 22.81
CA ASP A 87 -31.16 -10.48 23.89
C ASP A 87 -30.09 -11.56 23.77
N ARG A 88 -29.79 -12.01 22.55
CA ARG A 88 -28.72 -12.99 22.32
C ARG A 88 -27.36 -12.46 22.81
N LEU A 89 -26.95 -11.26 22.39
CA LEU A 89 -25.67 -10.69 22.81
C LEU A 89 -25.66 -10.35 24.30
N ARG A 90 -26.78 -9.89 24.87
CA ARG A 90 -26.90 -9.68 26.33
C ARG A 90 -26.61 -10.96 27.12
N ARG A 91 -27.21 -12.09 26.73
CA ARG A 91 -26.97 -13.38 27.42
C ARG A 91 -25.54 -13.86 27.24
N GLN A 92 -24.99 -13.75 26.04
CA GLN A 92 -23.61 -14.16 25.77
C GLN A 92 -22.61 -13.28 26.54
N GLY A 93 -22.83 -11.97 26.60
CA GLY A 93 -22.02 -11.03 27.38
C GLY A 93 -22.07 -11.35 28.88
N ALA A 94 -23.26 -11.59 29.44
CA ALA A 94 -23.40 -11.97 30.86
C ALA A 94 -22.66 -13.29 31.18
N ALA A 95 -22.78 -14.29 30.32
CA ALA A 95 -22.06 -15.56 30.48
C ALA A 95 -20.53 -15.37 30.40
N TYR A 96 -20.07 -14.52 29.48
CA TYR A 96 -18.64 -14.19 29.34
C TYR A 96 -18.10 -13.45 30.57
N LEU A 97 -18.82 -12.44 31.06
CA LEU A 97 -18.46 -11.72 32.29
C LEU A 97 -18.40 -12.66 33.50
N GLN A 98 -19.35 -13.58 33.62
CA GLN A 98 -19.35 -14.57 34.69
C GLN A 98 -18.17 -15.53 34.58
N ALA A 99 -17.90 -16.07 33.39
CA ALA A 99 -16.81 -17.00 33.15
C ALA A 99 -15.42 -16.38 33.41
N HIS A 100 -15.29 -15.06 33.23
CA HIS A 100 -14.03 -14.33 33.34
C HIS A 100 -13.99 -13.32 34.50
N ALA A 101 -14.85 -13.49 35.52
CA ALA A 101 -15.03 -12.51 36.59
C ALA A 101 -13.74 -12.11 37.30
N ALA A 102 -12.83 -13.06 37.54
CA ALA A 102 -11.53 -12.79 38.17
C ALA A 102 -10.63 -11.91 37.29
N LEU A 103 -10.61 -12.16 35.98
CA LEU A 103 -9.84 -11.37 35.03
C LEU A 103 -10.36 -9.93 34.99
N PHE A 104 -11.68 -9.74 34.93
CA PHE A 104 -12.27 -8.41 34.94
C PHE A 104 -11.95 -7.66 36.24
N ALA A 105 -12.05 -8.31 37.40
CA ALA A 105 -11.72 -7.71 38.69
C ALA A 105 -10.24 -7.29 38.79
N GLU A 106 -9.32 -8.13 38.31
CA GLU A 106 -7.88 -7.79 38.26
C GLU A 106 -7.62 -6.58 37.35
N ASN A 107 -8.22 -6.56 36.16
CA ASN A 107 -8.03 -5.48 35.19
C ASN A 107 -8.65 -4.17 35.66
N GLU A 108 -9.81 -4.22 36.32
CA GLU A 108 -10.43 -3.04 36.94
C GLU A 108 -9.51 -2.44 38.02
N GLN A 109 -8.92 -3.27 38.89
CA GLN A 109 -7.96 -2.80 39.90
C GLN A 109 -6.69 -2.24 39.28
N ARG A 110 -6.17 -2.89 38.24
CA ARG A 110 -4.88 -2.53 37.62
C ARG A 110 -4.97 -1.31 36.73
N TYR A 111 -6.06 -1.16 35.99
CA TYR A 111 -6.19 -0.17 34.91
C TYR A 111 -7.33 0.84 35.15
N GLY A 112 -8.20 0.63 36.14
CA GLY A 112 -9.33 1.52 36.44
C GLY A 112 -10.44 1.50 35.39
N VAL A 113 -10.53 0.43 34.60
CA VAL A 113 -11.57 0.25 33.57
C VAL A 113 -12.67 -0.65 34.13
N GLU A 114 -13.90 -0.13 34.15
CA GLU A 114 -15.08 -0.85 34.63
C GLU A 114 -15.33 -2.13 33.82
N ARG A 115 -15.86 -3.13 34.52
CA ARG A 115 -16.23 -4.44 33.96
C ARG A 115 -17.59 -4.46 33.27
#